data_AF-A0A4R9Q3S3-F1
#
_entry.id   AF-A0A4R9Q3S3-F1
#
_cell.length_a   1.000
_cell.length_b   1.000
_cell.length_c   1.000
_cell.angle_alpha   90.00
_cell.angle_beta   90.00
_cell.angle_gamma   90.00
#
_symmetry.space_group_name_H-M   'P 1'
#
loop_
_entity.id
_entity.type
_entity.pdbx_description
1 polymer ?
#
loop_
_entity_poly.entity_id
_entity_poly.type
_entity_poly.pdbx_seq_one_letter_code
_entity_poly.pdbx_strand_id
1 'polypeptide(L)'
;KIANPTILARIPEEELRALFIGYGYEPLFVEGDDPALMHERMAVVLDDALDRIKAIQDAARSGAETAQPRPKWPMIVLRSPKGWTGPKQVDGLKTEGFWRAHQVPLSGLAENPAHLKLLEEWLRSYRPEELFDAEGVPVSAIR
;
A
#
# COMPACT_ATOMS: atom_id res chain seq x y z
N LYS A 1 1.01 12.23 -9.10
CA LYS A 1 1.70 13.00 -8.02
C LYS A 1 1.14 14.42 -7.91
N ILE A 2 1.32 15.11 -6.78
CA ILE A 2 0.66 16.36 -6.32
C ILE A 2 -0.75 16.61 -6.90
N ALA A 3 -0.86 17.10 -8.14
CA ALA A 3 -2.13 17.43 -8.81
C ALA A 3 -2.38 16.65 -10.12
N ASN A 4 -1.76 15.47 -10.29
CA ASN A 4 -1.76 14.67 -11.52
C ASN A 4 -1.72 13.17 -11.21
N PRO A 5 -2.00 12.28 -12.19
CA PRO A 5 -1.63 10.87 -12.08
C PRO A 5 -0.10 10.65 -12.08
N THR A 6 0.32 9.39 -11.93
CA THR A 6 1.71 8.96 -12.14
C THR A 6 1.79 8.14 -13.43
N ILE A 7 2.92 8.21 -14.14
CA ILE A 7 3.09 7.52 -15.43
C ILE A 7 2.91 6.01 -15.26
N LEU A 8 3.62 5.40 -14.30
CA LEU A 8 3.59 3.95 -14.07
C LEU A 8 2.21 3.42 -13.63
N ALA A 9 1.34 4.27 -13.08
CA ALA A 9 -0.03 3.88 -12.73
C ALA A 9 -1.02 4.02 -13.89
N ARG A 10 -0.58 4.50 -15.06
CA ARG A 10 -1.43 4.76 -16.23
C ARG A 10 -1.05 3.95 -17.47
N ILE A 11 0.10 3.27 -17.45
CA ILE A 11 0.44 2.30 -18.48
C ILE A 11 -0.25 0.96 -18.19
N PRO A 12 -0.53 0.13 -19.21
CA PRO A 12 -0.99 -1.24 -19.04
C PRO A 12 -0.09 -2.05 -18.11
N GLU A 13 -0.67 -3.03 -17.41
CA GLU A 13 0.12 -3.91 -16.54
C GLU A 13 1.21 -4.67 -17.29
N GLU A 14 0.93 -5.14 -18.50
CA GLU A 14 1.91 -5.85 -19.33
C GLU A 14 3.14 -4.99 -19.64
N GLU A 15 2.95 -3.69 -19.88
CA GLU A 15 4.06 -2.76 -20.10
C GLU A 15 4.86 -2.53 -18.81
N LEU A 16 4.18 -2.39 -17.67
CA LEU A 16 4.84 -2.24 -16.36
C LEU A 16 5.63 -3.50 -15.98
N ARG A 17 5.07 -4.69 -16.25
CA ARG A 17 5.71 -5.98 -16.05
C ARG A 17 6.95 -6.10 -16.95
N ALA A 18 6.82 -5.79 -18.24
CA ALA A 18 7.92 -5.82 -19.19
C ALA A 18 9.06 -4.86 -18.78
N LEU A 19 8.73 -3.66 -18.29
CA LEU A 19 9.70 -2.69 -17.80
C LEU A 19 10.57 -3.28 -16.67
N PHE A 20 9.94 -3.86 -15.65
CA PHE A 20 10.67 -4.38 -14.49
C PHE A 20 11.41 -5.69 -14.78
N ILE A 21 10.86 -6.53 -15.67
CA ILE A 21 11.59 -7.68 -16.22
C ILE A 21 12.83 -7.20 -16.97
N GLY A 22 12.71 -6.13 -17.78
CA GLY A 22 13.82 -5.51 -18.50
C GLY A 22 14.90 -4.95 -17.55
N TYR A 23 14.52 -4.49 -16.36
CA TYR A 23 15.45 -4.09 -15.29
C TYR A 23 16.04 -5.26 -14.51
N GLY A 24 15.62 -6.50 -14.80
CA GLY A 24 16.16 -7.69 -14.17
C GLY A 24 15.45 -8.13 -12.89
N TYR A 25 14.25 -7.60 -12.62
CA TYR A 25 13.41 -8.03 -11.51
C TYR A 25 12.40 -9.09 -11.94
N GLU A 26 11.81 -9.74 -10.94
CA GLU A 26 10.61 -10.55 -11.07
C GLU A 26 9.43 -9.82 -10.39
N PRO A 27 8.55 -9.17 -11.16
CA PRO A 27 7.48 -8.36 -10.58
C PRO A 27 6.29 -9.21 -10.11
N LEU A 28 5.96 -9.07 -8.83
CA LEU A 28 4.81 -9.61 -8.13
C LEU A 28 3.80 -8.49 -7.90
N PHE A 29 2.52 -8.70 -8.21
CA PHE A 29 1.51 -7.66 -8.16
C PHE A 29 0.56 -7.87 -6.98
N VAL A 30 0.34 -6.81 -6.20
CA VAL A 30 -0.66 -6.76 -5.14
C VAL A 30 -1.57 -5.57 -5.43
N GLU A 31 -2.81 -5.84 -5.85
CA GLU A 31 -3.77 -4.82 -6.28
C GLU A 31 -5.15 -5.04 -5.64
N GLY A 32 -5.79 -3.93 -5.25
CA GLY A 32 -7.13 -3.92 -4.69
C GLY A 32 -7.38 -2.71 -3.79
N ASP A 33 -8.62 -2.63 -3.30
CA ASP A 33 -9.13 -1.57 -2.42
C ASP A 33 -9.88 -2.10 -1.20
N ASP A 34 -10.20 -3.39 -1.15
CA ASP A 34 -10.73 -4.07 0.04
C ASP A 34 -9.58 -4.43 1.02
N PRO A 35 -9.55 -3.88 2.24
CA PRO A 35 -8.46 -4.12 3.17
C PRO A 35 -8.26 -5.59 3.54
N ALA A 36 -9.34 -6.35 3.78
CA ALA A 36 -9.25 -7.74 4.21
C ALA A 36 -8.61 -8.62 3.12
N LEU A 37 -9.06 -8.46 1.88
CA LEU A 37 -8.48 -9.17 0.73
C LEU A 37 -7.04 -8.72 0.45
N MET A 38 -6.75 -7.43 0.63
CA MET A 38 -5.41 -6.89 0.45
C MET A 38 -4.42 -7.40 1.50
N HIS A 39 -4.85 -7.59 2.75
CA HIS A 39 -4.01 -8.19 3.79
C HIS A 39 -3.61 -9.63 3.42
N GLU A 40 -4.56 -10.45 3.00
CA GLU A 40 -4.30 -11.83 2.58
C GLU A 40 -3.35 -11.88 1.37
N ARG A 41 -3.64 -11.10 0.32
CA ARG A 41 -2.80 -11.04 -0.88
C ARG A 41 -1.39 -10.57 -0.59
N MET A 42 -1.26 -9.54 0.25
CA MET A 42 0.05 -9.01 0.64
C MET A 42 0.83 -10.04 1.45
N ALA A 43 0.21 -10.77 2.37
CA ALA A 43 0.87 -11.83 3.13
C ALA A 43 1.42 -12.93 2.20
N VAL A 44 0.57 -13.46 1.31
CA VAL A 44 0.97 -14.50 0.34
C VAL A 44 2.12 -14.04 -0.55
N VAL A 45 2.04 -12.83 -1.11
CA VAL A 45 3.07 -12.32 -2.02
C VAL A 45 4.37 -11.97 -1.29
N LEU A 46 4.28 -11.50 -0.04
CA LEU A 46 5.45 -11.19 0.77
C LEU A 46 6.19 -12.47 1.17
N ASP A 47 5.48 -13.52 1.57
CA ASP A 47 6.07 -14.83 1.87
C ASP A 47 6.79 -15.41 0.64
N ASP A 48 6.13 -15.41 -0.53
CA ASP A 48 6.75 -15.85 -1.80
C ASP A 48 7.99 -15.03 -2.15
N ALA A 49 7.94 -13.70 -1.98
CA ALA A 49 9.09 -12.84 -2.23
C ALA A 49 10.27 -13.17 -1.29
N LEU A 50 9.99 -13.40 -0.01
CA LEU A 50 11.01 -13.73 1.00
C LEU A 50 11.63 -15.12 0.75
N ASP A 51 10.82 -16.12 0.39
CA ASP A 51 11.30 -17.45 0.04
C ASP A 51 12.22 -17.42 -1.18
N ARG A 52 11.85 -16.66 -2.23
CA ARG A 52 12.71 -16.45 -3.41
C ARG A 52 14.01 -15.73 -3.07
N ILE A 53 13.93 -14.68 -2.24
CA ILE A 53 15.13 -13.97 -1.74
C ILE A 53 16.05 -14.95 -1.01
N LYS A 54 15.49 -15.80 -0.14
CA LYS A 54 16.26 -16.80 0.61
C LYS A 54 16.93 -17.80 -0.34
N ALA A 55 16.19 -18.34 -1.31
CA ALA A 55 16.73 -19.27 -2.30
C ALA A 55 17.89 -18.64 -3.12
N ILE A 56 17.74 -17.38 -3.54
CA ILE A 56 18.80 -16.62 -4.21
C ILE A 56 20.05 -16.54 -3.33
N GLN A 57 19.88 -16.17 -2.06
CA GLN A 57 20.98 -16.05 -1.12
C GLN A 57 21.66 -17.38 -0.84
N ASP A 58 20.89 -18.46 -0.68
CA ASP A 58 21.43 -19.80 -0.41
C ASP A 58 22.23 -20.33 -1.59
N ALA A 59 21.73 -20.13 -2.82
CA ALA A 59 22.47 -20.49 -4.04
C ALA A 59 23.77 -19.69 -4.19
N ALA A 60 23.75 -18.39 -3.86
CA ALA A 60 24.95 -17.56 -3.90
C ALA A 60 26.00 -17.98 -2.85
N ARG A 61 25.56 -18.38 -1.65
CA ARG A 61 26.45 -18.79 -0.55
C ARG A 61 26.99 -20.21 -0.71
N SER A 62 26.25 -21.11 -1.38
CA SER A 62 26.66 -22.50 -1.57
C SER A 62 27.76 -22.69 -2.61
N GLY A 63 28.05 -21.65 -3.42
CA GLY A 63 29.06 -21.73 -4.47
C GLY A 63 28.70 -22.73 -5.59
N ALA A 64 27.43 -23.09 -5.72
CA ALA A 64 26.97 -24.02 -6.75
C ALA A 64 27.28 -23.46 -8.15
N GLU A 65 27.86 -24.28 -9.04
CA GLU A 65 28.09 -23.92 -10.46
C GLU A 65 26.79 -23.53 -11.19
N THR A 66 25.63 -23.93 -10.66
CA THR A 66 24.29 -23.58 -11.17
C THR A 66 23.78 -22.22 -10.68
N ALA A 67 24.51 -21.52 -9.81
CA ALA A 67 24.11 -20.19 -9.34
C ALA A 67 24.16 -19.20 -10.51
N GLN A 68 23.03 -18.59 -10.84
CA GLN A 68 23.00 -17.59 -11.91
C GLN A 68 23.88 -16.39 -11.50
N PRO A 69 24.79 -15.90 -12.37
CA PRO A 69 25.64 -14.74 -12.07
C PRO A 69 24.84 -13.49 -11.72
N ARG A 70 23.58 -13.41 -12.19
CA ARG A 70 22.63 -12.34 -11.87
C ARG A 70 21.23 -12.92 -11.68
N PRO A 71 20.80 -13.20 -10.44
CA PRO A 71 19.45 -13.67 -10.18
C PRO A 71 18.42 -12.58 -10.49
N LYS A 72 17.17 -12.99 -10.73
CA LYS A 72 16.03 -12.08 -10.82
C LYS A 72 15.49 -11.85 -9.41
N TRP A 73 15.64 -10.64 -8.89
CA TRP A 73 15.14 -10.31 -7.56
C TRP A 73 13.63 -10.09 -7.61
N PRO A 74 12.85 -10.66 -6.68
CA PRO A 74 11.43 -10.35 -6.59
C PRO A 74 11.25 -8.86 -6.26
N MET A 75 10.27 -8.23 -6.89
CA MET A 75 9.80 -6.89 -6.51
C MET A 75 8.28 -6.89 -6.39
N ILE A 76 7.72 -6.12 -5.46
CA ILE A 76 6.27 -6.01 -5.29
C ILE A 76 5.81 -4.69 -5.89
N VAL A 77 4.89 -4.77 -6.86
CA VAL A 77 4.11 -3.65 -7.36
C VAL A 77 2.82 -3.58 -6.54
N LEU A 78 2.80 -2.69 -5.54
CA LEU A 78 1.62 -2.44 -4.72
C LEU A 78 0.75 -1.34 -5.34
N ARG A 79 -0.46 -1.70 -5.77
CA ARG A 79 -1.47 -0.79 -6.31
C ARG A 79 -2.65 -0.68 -5.35
N SER A 80 -2.68 0.39 -4.57
CA SER A 80 -3.76 0.72 -3.66
C SER A 80 -4.27 2.16 -3.87
N PRO A 81 -5.50 2.49 -3.45
CA PRO A 81 -6.04 3.83 -3.58
C PRO A 81 -5.19 4.86 -2.82
N LYS A 82 -4.89 5.99 -3.45
CA LYS A 82 -4.26 7.10 -2.72
C LYS A 82 -5.21 7.65 -1.66
N GLY A 83 -4.74 7.84 -0.43
CA GLY A 83 -5.59 8.26 0.69
C GLY A 83 -6.55 7.16 1.16
N TRP A 84 -6.19 5.89 0.92
CA TRP A 84 -6.98 4.71 1.25
C TRP A 84 -7.52 4.77 2.68
N THR A 85 -8.76 4.35 2.87
CA THR A 85 -9.52 4.34 4.15
C THR A 85 -9.94 5.74 4.65
N GLY A 86 -9.52 6.80 3.96
CA GLY A 86 -9.96 8.17 4.21
C GLY A 86 -11.33 8.50 3.63
N PRO A 87 -11.77 9.76 3.76
CA PRO A 87 -13.02 10.23 3.19
C PRO A 87 -13.07 9.99 1.68
N LYS A 88 -14.14 9.33 1.20
CA LYS A 88 -14.32 9.06 -0.22
C LYS A 88 -14.52 10.36 -1.02
N GLN A 89 -15.23 11.31 -0.43
CA GLN A 89 -15.50 12.64 -0.98
C GLN A 89 -15.41 13.71 0.10
N VAL A 90 -14.99 14.92 -0.28
CA VAL A 90 -15.03 16.14 0.53
C VAL A 90 -15.57 17.25 -0.37
N ASP A 91 -16.56 18.02 0.09
CA ASP A 91 -17.22 19.08 -0.68
C ASP A 91 -17.76 18.61 -2.06
N GLY A 92 -18.24 17.36 -2.14
CA GLY A 92 -18.72 16.75 -3.39
C GLY A 92 -17.62 16.40 -4.40
N LEU A 93 -16.35 16.52 -4.01
CA LEU A 93 -15.21 16.19 -4.84
C LEU A 93 -14.61 14.85 -4.40
N LYS A 94 -14.28 13.98 -5.36
CA LYS A 94 -13.57 12.72 -5.09
C LYS A 94 -12.22 13.00 -4.42
N THR A 95 -11.99 12.34 -3.28
CA THR A 95 -10.81 12.49 -2.44
C THR A 95 -9.98 11.20 -2.40
N GLU A 96 -10.52 10.09 -1.87
CA GLU A 96 -9.85 8.79 -1.94
C GLU A 96 -9.66 8.32 -3.39
N GLY A 97 -8.52 7.69 -3.67
CA GLY A 97 -8.14 7.26 -5.01
C GLY A 97 -7.87 8.44 -5.94
N PHE A 98 -7.67 9.64 -5.39
CA PHE A 98 -7.49 10.86 -6.15
C PHE A 98 -6.35 11.72 -5.61
N TRP A 99 -5.88 12.66 -6.42
CA TRP A 99 -4.75 13.49 -6.04
C TRP A 99 -5.08 14.48 -4.91
N ARG A 100 -6.37 14.79 -4.68
CA ARG A 100 -6.84 15.66 -3.58
C ARG A 100 -6.48 15.13 -2.19
N ALA A 101 -6.34 13.81 -2.03
CA ALA A 101 -5.85 13.20 -0.80
C ALA A 101 -4.32 13.35 -0.60
N HIS A 102 -3.63 14.22 -1.34
CA HIS A 102 -2.17 14.33 -1.23
C HIS A 102 -1.66 15.07 -0.01
N GLN A 103 -2.31 16.17 0.35
CA GLN A 103 -1.95 16.98 1.51
C GLN A 103 -3.00 16.74 2.59
N VAL A 104 -3.68 17.80 3.04
CA VAL A 104 -4.71 17.73 4.05
C VAL A 104 -6.08 17.69 3.33
N PRO A 105 -6.82 16.57 3.41
CA PRO A 105 -8.10 16.44 2.70
C PRO A 105 -9.24 17.23 3.35
N LEU A 106 -9.10 17.64 4.62
CA LEU A 106 -10.08 18.42 5.39
C LEU A 106 -9.39 19.67 5.97
N SER A 107 -9.71 20.86 5.45
CA SER A 107 -9.15 22.14 5.91
C SER A 107 -10.22 23.02 6.58
N GLY A 108 -9.81 24.05 7.32
CA GLY A 108 -10.75 24.99 7.97
C GLY A 108 -11.63 24.36 9.04
N LEU A 109 -11.08 23.39 9.79
CA LEU A 109 -11.84 22.60 10.78
C LEU A 109 -12.44 23.45 11.91
N ALA A 110 -11.81 24.57 12.26
CA ALA A 110 -12.30 25.45 13.33
C ALA A 110 -13.55 26.23 12.89
N GLU A 111 -13.67 26.54 11.62
CA GLU A 111 -14.75 27.35 11.05
C GLU A 111 -15.80 26.52 10.29
N ASN A 112 -15.54 25.23 10.04
CA ASN A 112 -16.41 24.36 9.25
C ASN A 112 -16.86 23.12 10.04
N PRO A 113 -18.04 23.18 10.70
CA PRO A 113 -18.60 22.05 11.45
C PRO A 113 -18.82 20.78 10.62
N ALA A 114 -19.08 20.90 9.31
CA ALA A 114 -19.24 19.75 8.43
C ALA A 114 -17.92 19.00 8.23
N HIS A 115 -16.80 19.73 8.10
CA HIS A 115 -15.46 19.11 8.04
C HIS A 115 -15.06 18.48 9.37
N LEU A 116 -15.41 19.11 10.49
CA LEU A 116 -15.17 18.53 11.81
C LEU A 116 -15.90 17.19 11.98
N LYS A 117 -17.16 17.12 11.52
CA LYS A 117 -17.93 15.88 11.54
C LYS A 117 -17.31 14.79 10.67
N LEU A 118 -16.87 15.12 9.45
CA LEU A 118 -16.17 14.17 8.57
C LEU A 118 -14.86 13.66 9.21
N LEU A 119 -14.13 14.53 9.91
CA LEU A 119 -12.93 14.13 10.65
C LEU A 119 -13.26 13.14 11.77
N GLU A 120 -14.30 13.43 12.56
CA GLU A 120 -14.74 12.52 13.63
C GLU A 120 -15.17 11.15 13.06
N GLU A 121 -15.99 11.13 12.01
CA GLU A 121 -16.43 9.90 11.35
C GLU A 121 -15.24 9.09 10.83
N TRP A 122 -14.26 9.76 10.21
CA TRP A 122 -13.06 9.10 9.71
C TRP A 122 -12.22 8.51 10.85
N LEU A 123 -11.94 9.26 11.92
CA LEU A 123 -11.16 8.75 13.05
C LEU A 123 -11.88 7.60 13.76
N ARG A 124 -13.20 7.69 13.95
CA ARG A 124 -14.00 6.62 14.55
C ARG A 124 -14.11 5.37 13.68
N SER A 125 -13.94 5.49 12.36
CA SER A 125 -13.98 4.33 11.45
C SER A 125 -12.88 3.29 11.75
N TYR A 126 -11.79 3.71 12.39
CA TYR A 126 -10.73 2.82 12.85
C TYR A 126 -11.04 2.13 14.18
N ARG A 127 -12.17 2.44 14.83
CA ARG A 127 -12.59 1.87 16.13
C ARG A 127 -11.50 1.98 17.19
N PRO A 128 -11.04 3.21 17.52
CA PRO A 128 -9.94 3.42 18.47
C PRO A 128 -10.17 2.76 19.84
N GLU A 129 -11.44 2.60 20.25
CA GLU A 129 -11.84 1.87 21.46
C GLU A 129 -11.49 0.38 21.45
N GLU A 130 -11.30 -0.23 20.28
CA GLU A 130 -10.80 -1.61 20.14
C GLU A 130 -9.26 -1.66 20.10
N LEU A 131 -8.61 -0.52 19.84
CA LEU A 131 -7.18 -0.42 19.59
C LEU A 131 -6.40 0.08 20.81
N PHE A 132 -7.02 0.87 21.68
CA PHE A 132 -6.40 1.49 22.86
C PHE A 132 -7.21 1.21 24.13
N ASP A 133 -6.52 1.05 25.26
CA ASP A 133 -7.13 1.00 26.59
C ASP A 133 -7.49 2.41 27.12
N ALA A 134 -8.09 2.45 28.32
CA ALA A 134 -8.57 3.69 28.93
C ALA A 134 -7.44 4.66 29.30
N GLU A 135 -6.22 4.14 29.48
CA GLU A 135 -5.00 4.88 29.75
C GLU A 135 -4.34 5.39 28.45
N GLY A 136 -4.91 5.05 27.29
CA GLY A 136 -4.43 5.46 25.97
C GLY A 136 -3.28 4.60 25.43
N VAL A 137 -3.07 3.40 25.98
CA VAL A 137 -2.03 2.47 25.54
C VAL A 137 -2.62 1.48 24.54
N PRO A 138 -1.91 1.09 23.46
CA PRO A 138 -2.40 0.07 22.55
C PRO A 138 -2.76 -1.23 23.28
N VAL A 139 -3.83 -1.90 22.88
CA VAL A 139 -4.26 -3.18 23.50
C VAL A 139 -3.23 -4.29 23.27
N SER A 140 -3.22 -5.31 24.13
CA SER A 140 -2.21 -6.39 24.08
C SER A 140 -2.18 -7.17 22.77
N ALA A 141 -3.30 -7.27 22.05
CA ALA A 141 -3.38 -7.94 20.75
C ALA A 141 -2.60 -7.21 19.63
N ILE A 142 -2.23 -5.94 19.86
CA ILE A 142 -1.49 -5.09 18.92
C ILE A 142 -0.02 -4.89 19.37
N ARG A 143 0.32 -5.25 20.62
CA ARG A 143 1.67 -5.10 21.18
C ARG A 143 2.63 -6.18 20.73
#